data_AF-A0A529L5A5-F1
#
_entry.id   AF-A0A529L5A5-F1
#
_cell.length_a   1.000
_cell.length_b   1.000
_cell.length_c   1.000
_cell.angle_alpha   90.00
_cell.angle_beta   90.00
_cell.angle_gamma   90.00
#
_symmetry.space_group_name_H-M   'P 1'
#
loop_
_entity.id
_entity.type
_entity.pdbx_description
1 polymer ?
#
loop_
_entity_poly.entity_id
_entity_poly.type
_entity_poly.pdbx_seq_one_letter_code
_entity_poly.pdbx_strand_id
1 'polypeptide(L)'
;AMRYDFLIAATGFSNDFSDRPEFAALAPYIRTWSDGRYTSDMGPPRPGMSEAPDLGPAFEFRERIPGSYPMLAHIHSFNDAAMLTHGKVSGDIPAVSAGADRLVRGITASLFAEDVETHFANLIAYDTPELLGDEWADSTPLLQKEAVQ
;
A
#
# COMPACT_ATOMS: atom_id res chain seq x y z
N ALA A 1 1.26 1.56 -51.63
CA ALA A 1 2.16 1.10 -50.55
C ALA A 1 2.85 2.31 -49.94
N MET A 2 3.01 2.36 -48.63
CA MET A 2 3.74 3.45 -47.97
C MET A 2 5.24 3.11 -47.96
N ARG A 3 6.12 4.07 -48.29
CA ARG A 3 7.58 3.90 -48.35
C ARG A 3 8.24 4.96 -47.46
N TYR A 4 9.15 4.53 -46.60
CA TYR A 4 9.85 5.38 -45.64
C TYR A 4 11.32 4.96 -45.56
N ASP A 5 12.21 5.91 -45.26
CA ASP A 5 13.63 5.63 -45.02
C ASP A 5 13.89 5.14 -43.58
N PHE A 6 13.10 5.64 -42.61
CA PHE A 6 13.12 5.21 -41.21
C PHE A 6 11.70 5.20 -40.62
N LEU A 7 11.45 4.28 -39.69
CA LEU A 7 10.20 4.18 -38.92
C LEU A 7 10.54 4.11 -37.43
N ILE A 8 9.98 5.02 -36.63
CA ILE A 8 10.12 5.01 -35.17
C ILE A 8 8.75 4.72 -34.57
N ALA A 9 8.60 3.56 -33.95
CA ALA A 9 7.37 3.16 -33.26
C ALA A 9 7.43 3.60 -31.78
N ALA A 10 6.96 4.81 -31.49
CA ALA A 10 6.82 5.33 -30.14
C ALA A 10 5.43 4.99 -29.54
N THR A 11 5.05 3.70 -29.58
CA THR A 11 3.69 3.22 -29.25
C THR A 11 3.43 2.95 -27.77
N GLY A 12 4.36 3.31 -26.89
CA GLY A 12 4.23 3.14 -25.45
C GLY A 12 4.51 1.70 -24.97
N PHE A 13 3.84 1.30 -23.89
CA PHE A 13 4.05 0.05 -23.16
C PHE A 13 2.71 -0.64 -22.86
N SER A 14 2.76 -1.94 -22.54
CA SER A 14 1.63 -2.74 -22.07
C SER A 14 1.95 -3.33 -20.69
N ASN A 15 0.91 -3.53 -19.88
CA ASN A 15 1.00 -4.14 -18.56
C ASN A 15 0.48 -5.57 -18.64
N ASP A 16 1.37 -6.53 -18.96
CA ASP A 16 1.05 -7.96 -18.98
C ASP A 16 1.90 -8.70 -17.95
N PHE A 17 1.26 -9.16 -16.88
CA PHE A 17 1.93 -9.92 -15.82
C PHE A 17 2.18 -11.38 -16.19
N SER A 18 1.59 -11.88 -17.29
CA SER A 18 1.82 -13.24 -17.78
C SER A 18 3.05 -13.36 -18.69
N ASP A 19 3.51 -12.24 -19.27
CA ASP A 19 4.63 -12.20 -20.23
C ASP A 19 6.02 -12.27 -19.55
N ARG A 20 6.06 -12.22 -18.22
CA ARG A 20 7.31 -12.14 -17.45
C ARG A 20 7.49 -13.37 -16.55
N PRO A 21 8.58 -14.13 -16.69
CA PRO A 21 8.79 -15.35 -15.91
C PRO A 21 8.83 -15.09 -14.40
N GLU A 22 9.25 -13.89 -13.98
CA GLU A 22 9.28 -13.48 -12.58
C GLU A 22 7.88 -13.42 -11.94
N PHE A 23 6.84 -13.22 -12.76
CA PHE A 23 5.44 -13.17 -12.34
C PHE A 23 4.67 -14.47 -12.61
N ALA A 24 5.27 -15.47 -13.27
CA ALA A 24 4.58 -16.67 -13.71
C ALA A 24 3.86 -17.42 -12.56
N ALA A 25 4.44 -17.41 -11.35
CA ALA A 25 3.86 -18.06 -10.19
C ALA A 25 2.62 -17.35 -9.63
N LEU A 26 2.49 -16.04 -9.85
CA LEU A 26 1.46 -15.20 -9.20
C LEU A 26 0.43 -14.66 -10.20
N ALA A 27 0.79 -14.50 -11.48
CA ALA A 27 -0.07 -13.94 -12.52
C ALA A 27 -1.43 -14.64 -12.68
N PRO A 28 -1.54 -15.98 -12.60
CA PRO A 28 -2.84 -16.66 -12.68
C PRO A 28 -3.79 -16.36 -11.51
N TYR A 29 -3.25 -15.82 -10.41
CA TYR A 29 -4.00 -15.52 -9.20
C TYR A 29 -4.35 -14.04 -9.07
N ILE A 30 -3.73 -13.15 -9.86
CA ILE A 30 -4.04 -11.72 -9.85
C ILE A 30 -5.45 -11.50 -10.39
N ARG A 31 -6.26 -10.75 -9.63
CA ARG A 31 -7.52 -10.20 -10.10
C ARG A 31 -7.29 -9.04 -11.04
N THR A 32 -7.91 -9.07 -12.21
CA THR A 32 -7.93 -7.93 -13.14
C THR A 32 -9.28 -7.23 -13.14
N TRP A 33 -9.38 -6.12 -13.86
CA TRP A 33 -10.65 -5.41 -14.04
C TRP A 33 -11.72 -6.25 -14.71
N SER A 34 -11.36 -7.19 -15.60
CA SER A 34 -12.33 -8.12 -16.19
C SER A 34 -12.94 -9.09 -15.17
N ASP A 35 -12.29 -9.31 -14.02
CA ASP A 35 -12.77 -10.20 -12.95
C ASP A 35 -13.79 -9.51 -12.01
N GLY A 36 -14.69 -8.73 -12.60
CA GLY A 36 -15.89 -8.20 -11.94
C GLY A 36 -15.86 -6.72 -11.53
N ARG A 37 -14.85 -5.94 -11.95
CA ARG A 37 -14.87 -4.48 -11.78
C ARG A 37 -15.42 -3.75 -13.01
N TYR A 38 -15.12 -4.28 -14.20
CA TYR A 38 -15.71 -3.83 -15.45
C TYR A 38 -17.18 -4.24 -15.55
N THR A 39 -18.02 -3.31 -15.96
CA THR A 39 -19.43 -3.52 -16.28
C THR A 39 -19.75 -2.89 -17.63
N SER A 40 -20.76 -3.42 -18.35
CA SER A 40 -21.04 -3.01 -19.74
C SER A 40 -21.49 -1.55 -19.89
N ASP A 41 -22.01 -0.94 -18.82
CA ASP A 41 -22.35 0.48 -18.74
C ASP A 41 -21.11 1.40 -18.72
N MET A 42 -19.92 0.87 -18.43
CA MET A 42 -18.65 1.59 -18.56
C MET A 42 -18.20 1.77 -20.03
N GLY A 43 -18.96 1.24 -20.99
CA GLY A 43 -18.68 1.33 -22.43
C GLY A 43 -17.92 0.12 -22.97
N PRO A 44 -17.47 0.16 -24.25
CA PRO A 44 -16.82 -0.97 -24.89
C PRO A 44 -15.51 -1.36 -24.17
N PRO A 45 -15.27 -2.67 -23.96
CA PRO A 45 -14.04 -3.11 -23.31
C PRO A 45 -12.83 -2.79 -24.19
N ARG A 46 -11.73 -2.40 -23.55
CA ARG A 46 -10.43 -2.18 -24.19
C ARG A 46 -9.43 -3.16 -23.58
N PRO A 47 -8.64 -3.91 -24.38
CA PRO A 47 -7.74 -4.95 -23.86
C PRO A 47 -6.88 -4.48 -22.67
N GLY A 48 -6.13 -3.39 -22.83
CA GLY A 48 -5.27 -2.86 -21.77
C GLY A 48 -6.02 -2.29 -20.54
N MET A 49 -7.33 -2.07 -20.62
CA MET A 49 -8.15 -1.73 -19.45
C MET A 49 -8.67 -2.99 -18.76
N SER A 50 -9.11 -3.98 -19.53
CA SER A 50 -9.63 -5.25 -19.01
C SER A 50 -8.55 -6.05 -18.28
N GLU A 51 -7.32 -6.00 -18.77
CA GLU A 51 -6.15 -6.70 -18.20
C GLU A 51 -5.51 -5.95 -17.02
N ALA A 52 -5.86 -4.69 -16.80
CA ALA A 52 -5.31 -3.90 -15.70
C ALA A 52 -5.65 -4.54 -14.34
N PRO A 53 -4.73 -4.53 -13.36
CA PRO A 53 -4.94 -5.16 -12.07
C PRO A 53 -6.00 -4.41 -11.24
N ASP A 54 -6.92 -5.17 -10.62
CA ASP A 54 -7.85 -4.65 -9.61
C ASP A 54 -7.13 -4.66 -8.25
N LEU A 55 -6.61 -3.49 -7.86
CA LEU A 55 -5.76 -3.35 -6.68
C LEU A 55 -6.56 -2.96 -5.43
N GLY A 56 -6.02 -3.33 -4.28
CA GLY A 56 -6.50 -2.87 -2.98
C GLY A 56 -6.07 -1.44 -2.64
N PRO A 57 -6.55 -0.87 -1.53
CA PRO A 57 -6.34 0.54 -1.19
C PRO A 57 -4.87 0.98 -1.06
N ALA A 58 -3.98 0.05 -0.72
CA ALA A 58 -2.55 0.25 -0.57
C ALA A 58 -1.76 -0.28 -1.79
N PHE A 59 -2.39 -0.38 -2.96
CA PHE A 59 -1.80 -0.89 -4.20
C PHE A 59 -1.45 -2.40 -4.18
N GLU A 60 -1.89 -3.15 -3.17
CA GLU A 60 -1.71 -4.59 -3.09
C GLU A 60 -2.51 -5.32 -4.18
N PHE A 61 -1.94 -6.39 -4.73
CA PHE A 61 -2.67 -7.27 -5.62
C PHE A 61 -3.80 -7.97 -4.87
N ARG A 62 -4.95 -8.13 -5.54
CA ARG A 62 -6.08 -8.89 -5.03
C ARG A 62 -6.14 -10.24 -5.70
N GLU A 63 -6.59 -11.23 -4.94
CA GLU A 63 -6.81 -12.57 -5.47
C GLU A 63 -8.02 -12.58 -6.40
N ARG A 64 -7.87 -13.22 -7.57
CA ARG A 64 -8.98 -13.49 -8.50
C ARG A 64 -10.03 -14.37 -7.85
N ILE A 65 -9.59 -15.37 -7.08
CA ILE A 65 -10.42 -16.23 -6.24
C ILE A 65 -9.94 -16.06 -4.80
N PRO A 66 -10.77 -15.57 -3.86
CA PRO A 66 -10.36 -15.39 -2.47
C PRO A 66 -9.79 -16.66 -1.85
N GLY A 67 -8.64 -16.56 -1.19
CA GLY A 67 -7.93 -17.65 -0.52
C GLY A 67 -7.11 -18.57 -1.43
N SER A 68 -7.01 -18.30 -2.73
CA SER A 68 -6.23 -19.10 -3.68
C SER A 68 -4.73 -18.82 -3.67
N TYR A 69 -4.33 -17.60 -3.31
CA TYR A 69 -2.95 -17.15 -3.17
C TYR A 69 -2.85 -15.95 -2.19
N PRO A 70 -2.99 -16.17 -0.87
CA PRO A 70 -3.04 -15.09 0.13
C PRO A 70 -1.82 -14.15 0.11
N MET A 71 -0.66 -14.66 -0.33
CA MET A 71 0.58 -13.89 -0.44
C MET A 71 0.47 -12.66 -1.36
N LEU A 72 -0.51 -12.63 -2.28
CA LEU A 72 -0.74 -11.46 -3.14
C LEU A 72 -1.01 -10.18 -2.33
N ALA A 73 -1.61 -10.29 -1.14
CA ALA A 73 -1.89 -9.15 -0.27
C ALA A 73 -0.62 -8.41 0.20
N HIS A 74 0.56 -9.05 0.10
CA HIS A 74 1.86 -8.45 0.46
C HIS A 74 2.69 -8.01 -0.76
N ILE A 75 2.11 -8.08 -1.97
CA ILE A 75 2.77 -7.65 -3.20
C ILE A 75 2.06 -6.41 -3.73
N HIS A 76 2.77 -5.28 -3.76
CA HIS A 76 2.19 -3.98 -4.09
C HIS A 76 2.65 -3.49 -5.47
N SER A 77 1.70 -3.20 -6.36
CA SER A 77 1.94 -2.66 -7.70
C SER A 77 1.96 -1.13 -7.67
N PHE A 78 3.06 -0.53 -7.26
CA PHE A 78 3.24 0.93 -7.27
C PHE A 78 3.97 1.39 -8.54
N ASN A 79 3.28 1.34 -9.67
CA ASN A 79 3.77 1.70 -11.01
C ASN A 79 2.61 2.12 -11.94
N ASP A 80 2.84 2.25 -13.25
CA ASP A 80 1.82 2.65 -14.24
C ASP A 80 0.60 1.71 -14.28
N ALA A 81 0.78 0.40 -14.05
CA ALA A 81 -0.31 -0.59 -14.07
C ALA A 81 -1.41 -0.28 -13.03
N ALA A 82 -1.08 0.45 -11.96
CA ALA A 82 -2.04 0.88 -10.96
C ALA A 82 -2.97 2.02 -11.40
N MET A 83 -2.68 2.67 -12.54
CA MET A 83 -3.35 3.90 -12.94
C MET A 83 -4.86 3.72 -13.10
N LEU A 84 -5.33 2.58 -13.61
CA LEU A 84 -6.77 2.38 -13.80
C LEU A 84 -7.52 2.30 -12.46
N THR A 85 -6.92 1.69 -11.45
CA THR A 85 -7.52 1.55 -10.11
C THR A 85 -7.37 2.81 -9.26
N HIS A 86 -6.26 3.53 -9.39
CA HIS A 86 -5.88 4.60 -8.45
C HIS A 86 -5.70 5.99 -9.07
N GLY A 87 -5.77 6.12 -10.40
CA GLY A 87 -5.36 7.33 -11.11
C GLY A 87 -3.83 7.49 -11.15
N LYS A 88 -3.36 8.66 -11.61
CA LYS A 88 -1.93 8.95 -11.86
C LYS A 88 -1.14 9.28 -10.58
N VAL A 89 -1.30 8.48 -9.53
CA VAL A 89 -0.65 8.70 -8.22
C VAL A 89 0.57 7.80 -7.99
N SER A 90 0.85 6.85 -8.90
CA SER A 90 1.94 5.87 -8.79
C SER A 90 3.07 6.07 -9.81
N GLY A 91 2.90 6.98 -10.79
CA GLY A 91 3.87 7.13 -11.89
C GLY A 91 4.20 8.57 -12.29
N ASP A 92 3.44 9.57 -11.83
CA ASP A 92 3.65 10.98 -12.22
C ASP A 92 4.37 11.77 -11.12
N ILE A 93 5.40 12.53 -11.49
CA ILE A 93 6.31 13.25 -10.56
C ILE A 93 5.54 14.13 -9.55
N PRO A 94 4.48 14.88 -9.94
CA PRO A 94 3.78 15.73 -8.97
C PRO A 94 3.01 14.94 -7.91
N ALA A 95 2.56 13.72 -8.21
CA ALA A 95 1.61 12.97 -7.39
C ALA A 95 2.22 11.73 -6.71
N VAL A 96 3.41 11.31 -7.13
CA VAL A 96 4.06 10.08 -6.63
C VAL A 96 4.28 10.10 -5.11
N SER A 97 4.60 11.26 -4.51
CA SER A 97 4.78 11.37 -3.06
C SER A 97 3.47 11.08 -2.31
N ALA A 98 2.33 11.57 -2.80
CA ALA A 98 1.04 11.29 -2.18
C ALA A 98 0.64 9.82 -2.31
N GLY A 99 0.95 9.19 -3.44
CA GLY A 99 0.77 7.75 -3.61
C GLY A 99 1.68 6.93 -2.70
N ALA A 100 2.95 7.33 -2.55
CA ALA A 100 3.92 6.67 -1.69
C ALA A 100 3.53 6.76 -0.22
N ASP A 101 3.05 7.92 0.24
CA ASP A 101 2.53 8.07 1.61
C ASP A 101 1.37 7.11 1.88
N ARG A 102 0.46 6.93 0.92
CA ARG A 102 -0.66 5.97 1.05
C ARG A 102 -0.17 4.53 1.07
N LEU A 103 0.76 4.18 0.18
CA LEU A 103 1.38 2.85 0.12
C LEU A 103 2.04 2.50 1.45
N VAL A 104 2.91 3.36 1.96
CA VAL A 104 3.65 3.12 3.20
C VAL A 104 2.70 2.98 4.39
N ARG A 105 1.69 3.85 4.50
CA ARG A 105 0.67 3.73 5.56
C ARG A 105 -0.06 2.38 5.52
N GLY A 106 -0.41 1.91 4.33
CA GLY A 106 -1.08 0.63 4.14
C GLY A 106 -0.19 -0.56 4.54
N ILE A 107 1.06 -0.57 4.08
CA ILE A 107 2.03 -1.63 4.43
C ILE A 107 2.26 -1.66 5.94
N THR A 108 2.53 -0.51 6.57
CA THR A 108 2.75 -0.43 8.01
C THR A 108 1.54 -0.91 8.80
N ALA A 109 0.33 -0.55 8.37
CA ALA A 109 -0.90 -1.02 9.02
C ALA A 109 -1.09 -2.54 8.89
N SER A 110 -0.78 -3.13 7.73
CA SER A 110 -0.84 -4.59 7.53
C SER A 110 0.12 -5.31 8.45
N LEU A 111 1.40 -4.91 8.44
CA LEU A 111 2.44 -5.53 9.28
C LEU A 111 2.11 -5.40 10.78
N PHE A 112 1.64 -4.23 11.22
CA PHE A 112 1.23 -4.03 12.61
C PHE A 112 0.04 -4.93 13.00
N ALA A 113 -0.92 -5.13 12.10
CA ALA A 113 -2.07 -6.00 12.34
C ALA A 113 -1.69 -7.49 12.37
N GLU A 114 -0.75 -7.91 11.50
CA GLU A 114 -0.19 -9.27 11.50
C GLU A 114 0.52 -9.59 12.81
N ASP A 115 1.23 -8.61 13.38
CA ASP A 115 2.00 -8.76 14.62
C ASP A 115 1.22 -8.33 15.88
N VAL A 116 -0.11 -8.20 15.81
CA VAL A 116 -0.94 -7.65 16.90
C VAL A 116 -0.76 -8.40 18.22
N GLU A 117 -0.65 -9.73 18.19
CA GLU A 117 -0.46 -10.55 19.39
C GLU A 117 0.90 -10.29 20.05
N THR A 118 1.95 -10.12 19.24
CA THR A 118 3.30 -9.77 19.72
C THR A 118 3.30 -8.38 20.36
N HIS A 119 2.70 -7.40 19.69
CA HIS A 119 2.58 -6.04 20.22
C HIS A 119 1.76 -6.00 21.51
N PHE A 120 0.67 -6.77 21.59
CA PHE A 120 -0.15 -6.87 22.78
C PHE A 120 0.60 -7.53 23.95
N ALA A 121 1.31 -8.62 23.71
CA ALA A 121 2.14 -9.27 24.73
C ALA A 121 3.21 -8.32 25.28
N ASN A 122 3.87 -7.54 24.41
CA ASN A 122 4.85 -6.52 24.82
C ASN A 122 4.20 -5.42 25.68
N LEU A 123 2.98 -4.99 25.34
CA LEU A 123 2.24 -4.01 26.12
C LEU A 123 1.91 -4.53 27.53
N ILE A 124 1.48 -5.78 27.64
CA ILE A 124 1.21 -6.42 28.94
C ILE A 124 2.48 -6.60 29.77
N ALA A 125 3.60 -6.94 29.13
CA ALA A 125 4.88 -7.14 29.78
C ALA A 125 5.61 -5.83 30.16
N TYR A 126 5.13 -4.68 29.70
CA TYR A 126 5.77 -3.38 29.94
C TYR A 126 5.74 -3.03 31.44
N ASP A 127 6.91 -3.05 32.07
CA ASP A 127 7.10 -2.81 33.51
C ASP A 127 7.97 -1.58 33.81
N THR A 128 8.38 -0.83 32.78
CA THR A 128 9.22 0.35 32.96
C THR A 128 8.44 1.44 33.67
N PRO A 129 8.80 1.80 34.92
CA PRO A 129 8.07 2.79 35.69
C PRO A 129 8.25 4.19 35.07
N GLU A 130 7.14 4.90 34.86
CA GLU A 130 7.16 6.32 34.46
C GLU A 130 7.50 7.23 35.64
N LEU A 131 7.09 6.86 36.85
CA LEU A 131 7.33 7.56 38.10
C LEU A 131 8.00 6.61 39.09
N LEU A 132 9.15 6.99 39.60
CA LEU A 132 9.92 6.25 40.60
C LEU A 132 9.50 6.61 42.03
N GLY A 133 8.72 7.68 42.19
CA GLY A 133 8.24 8.17 43.48
C GLY A 133 9.26 9.03 44.22
N ASP A 134 10.40 9.33 43.60
CA ASP A 134 11.42 10.24 44.09
C ASP A 134 11.31 11.65 43.46
N GLU A 135 10.43 11.81 42.46
CA GLU A 135 10.25 13.07 41.73
C GLU A 135 9.42 14.09 42.52
N TRP A 136 8.54 13.64 43.41
CA TRP A 136 7.75 14.52 44.26
C TRP A 136 8.38 14.66 45.65
N ALA A 137 8.78 15.88 45.98
CA ALA A 137 9.07 16.29 47.34
C ALA A 137 7.94 17.19 47.87
N ASP A 138 7.51 16.97 49.11
CA ASP A 138 6.55 17.84 49.77
C ASP A 138 7.08 19.28 49.78
N SER A 139 6.33 20.19 49.18
CA SER A 139 6.66 21.62 49.10
C SER A 139 6.17 22.40 50.32
N THR A 140 5.37 21.80 51.21
CA THR A 140 4.90 22.41 52.47
C THR A 140 6.03 22.99 53.33
N PRO A 141 7.20 22.34 53.49
CA PRO A 141 8.35 22.91 54.21
C PRO A 141 8.98 24.14 53.52
N LEU A 142 8.79 24.32 52.21
CA LEU A 142 9.27 25.48 51.47
C LEU A 142 8.31 26.67 51.59
N LEU A 143 7.00 26.42 51.66
CA LEU A 143 5.98 27.45 51.87
C LEU A 143 6.12 28.17 53.23
N GLN A 144 6.63 27.49 54.25
CA GLN A 144 6.86 28.09 55.57
C GLN A 144 8.12 28.98 55.64
N LYS A 145 9.06 28.84 54.69
CA LYS A 145 10.28 29.67 54.66
C LYS A 145 10.04 31.08 54.11
N GLU A 146 9.10 31.24 53.18
CA GLU A 146 8.79 32.56 52.60
C GLU A 146 7.96 33.44 53.55
N ALA A 147 7.21 32.85 54.49
CA ALA A 147 6.40 33.59 55.45
C ALA A 147 7.18 34.19 56.64
N VAL A 148 8.49 33.91 56.75
CA VAL A 148 9.36 34.35 57.87
C VAL A 148 10.42 35.38 57.41
N GLN A 149 10.35 35.86 56.16
CA GLN A 149 11.13 36.99 55.64
C GLN A 149 10.33 38.29 55.70
#